data_AF-A0A371BLS2-F1
#
_entry.id   AF-A0A371BLS2-F1
#
_cell.length_a   1.000
_cell.length_b   1.000
_cell.length_c   1.000
_cell.angle_alpha   90.00
_cell.angle_beta   90.00
_cell.angle_gamma   90.00
#
_symmetry.space_group_name_H-M   'P 1'
#
loop_
_entity.id
_entity.type
_entity.pdbx_description
1 polymer ?
#
loop_
_entity_poly.entity_id
_entity_poly.type
_entity_poly.pdbx_seq_one_letter_code
_entity_poly.pdbx_strand_id
1 'polypeptide(L)'
;MASSLLPATAALVAMHWGMRYWAPAAAGGDPERRIFAAVLAAALRGLVFAVLILTTLLLQAAAAGEPGTAAAISAGVAVVEGALFGGMGVAVAALGWRAGRTRVAGWALALFLVAGSVAAAAFLVPAVRTEEPVTVALNIERAPDGSTVAYECSAVSVGVAEVYRTERVMWLPAASPSVLFVMLAGDAGTGAGLIRSLSAAFQEAADGTQVLCVNGEPRSRDAQRMPMAAVGLLLQAAVAGALLLGAHAAADRRRRSA
;
A
#
# COMPACT_ATOMS: atom_id res chain seq x y z
N MET A 1 2.05 -15.59 -6.31
CA MET A 1 1.87 -14.54 -7.33
C MET A 1 0.41 -14.26 -7.64
N ALA A 2 -0.44 -15.27 -7.89
CA ALA A 2 -1.88 -15.03 -8.07
C ALA A 2 -2.51 -14.30 -6.87
N SER A 3 -2.08 -14.60 -5.65
CA SER A 3 -2.55 -13.96 -4.41
C SER A 3 -2.29 -12.45 -4.33
N SER A 4 -1.19 -11.93 -4.91
CA SER A 4 -0.88 -10.49 -4.83
C SER A 4 -1.65 -9.64 -5.84
N LEU A 5 -2.24 -10.26 -6.87
CA LEU A 5 -3.11 -9.60 -7.85
C LEU A 5 -4.53 -9.43 -7.33
N LEU A 6 -4.99 -10.30 -6.41
CA LEU A 6 -6.36 -10.27 -5.89
C LEU A 6 -6.70 -8.99 -5.10
N PRO A 7 -5.82 -8.45 -4.23
CA PRO A 7 -6.06 -7.14 -3.61
C PRO A 7 -6.15 -5.99 -4.62
N ALA A 8 -5.28 -5.98 -5.63
CA ALA A 8 -5.29 -4.95 -6.67
C ALA A 8 -6.57 -5.01 -7.51
N THR A 9 -7.01 -6.20 -7.91
CA THR A 9 -8.27 -6.35 -8.66
C THR A 9 -9.47 -5.97 -7.79
N ALA A 10 -9.49 -6.37 -6.51
CA ALA A 10 -10.54 -5.95 -5.57
C ALA A 10 -10.61 -4.43 -5.43
N ALA A 11 -9.47 -3.75 -5.31
CA ALA A 11 -9.36 -2.29 -5.23
C ALA A 11 -9.89 -1.60 -6.50
N LEU A 12 -9.45 -2.03 -7.69
CA LEU A 12 -9.91 -1.48 -8.98
C LEU A 12 -11.41 -1.68 -9.18
N VAL A 13 -11.90 -2.89 -8.85
CA VAL A 13 -13.32 -3.22 -8.95
C VAL A 13 -14.12 -2.35 -7.97
N ALA A 14 -13.70 -2.23 -6.72
CA ALA A 14 -14.34 -1.37 -5.72
C ALA A 14 -14.43 0.09 -6.17
N MET A 15 -13.35 0.65 -6.71
CA MET A 15 -13.33 2.00 -7.29
C MET A 15 -14.38 2.15 -8.39
N HIS A 16 -14.45 1.18 -9.31
CA HIS A 16 -15.42 1.18 -10.40
C HIS A 16 -16.87 1.11 -9.90
N TRP A 17 -17.14 0.27 -8.90
CA TRP A 17 -18.46 0.22 -8.26
C TRP A 17 -18.81 1.55 -7.58
N GLY A 18 -17.89 2.15 -6.82
CA GLY A 18 -18.08 3.44 -6.17
C GLY A 18 -18.44 4.55 -7.17
N MET A 19 -17.71 4.62 -8.29
CA MET A 19 -17.97 5.59 -9.36
C MET A 19 -19.34 5.39 -10.02
N ARG A 20 -19.79 4.14 -10.22
CA ARG A 20 -21.06 3.83 -10.88
C ARG A 20 -22.28 4.05 -9.99
N TYR A 21 -22.19 3.73 -8.70
CA TYR A 21 -23.35 3.74 -7.80
C TYR A 21 -23.79 5.12 -7.33
N TRP A 22 -22.94 6.14 -7.49
CA TRP A 22 -23.34 7.51 -7.23
C TRP A 22 -24.37 8.07 -8.25
N ALA A 23 -24.34 7.58 -9.50
CA ALA A 23 -25.15 8.13 -10.60
C ALA A 23 -26.68 7.92 -10.45
N PRO A 24 -27.20 6.77 -9.99
CA PRO A 24 -28.64 6.57 -9.78
C PRO A 24 -29.16 7.25 -8.50
N ALA A 25 -28.29 7.51 -7.52
CA ALA A 25 -28.70 8.09 -6.24
C ALA A 25 -29.13 9.57 -6.37
N ALA A 26 -28.81 10.25 -7.48
CA ALA A 26 -29.06 11.68 -7.74
C ALA A 26 -30.53 12.14 -7.62
N ALA A 27 -31.49 11.23 -7.54
CA ALA A 27 -32.91 11.52 -7.36
C ALA A 27 -33.27 11.83 -5.88
N GLY A 28 -33.04 13.09 -5.46
CA GLY A 28 -33.55 13.65 -4.18
C GLY A 28 -32.86 13.17 -2.89
N GLY A 29 -32.89 13.99 -1.83
CA GLY A 29 -32.42 13.63 -0.48
C GLY A 29 -31.10 14.28 0.00
N ASP A 30 -30.77 14.10 1.28
CA ASP A 30 -29.60 14.61 1.99
C ASP A 30 -28.27 14.02 1.45
N PRO A 31 -27.23 14.82 1.11
CA PRO A 31 -26.04 14.33 0.41
C PRO A 31 -25.17 13.48 1.33
N GLU A 32 -25.14 13.79 2.62
CA GLU A 32 -24.34 13.08 3.61
C GLU A 32 -24.82 11.64 3.76
N ARG A 33 -26.12 11.46 4.01
CA ARG A 33 -26.75 10.14 4.08
C ARG A 33 -26.53 9.32 2.82
N ARG A 34 -26.47 9.97 1.64
CA ARG A 34 -26.26 9.32 0.34
C ARG A 34 -24.81 8.92 0.11
N ILE A 35 -23.84 9.78 0.46
CA ILE A 35 -22.41 9.46 0.40
C ILE A 35 -22.15 8.27 1.32
N PHE A 36 -22.65 8.34 2.56
CA PHE A 36 -22.51 7.25 3.53
C PHE A 36 -23.11 5.93 3.01
N ALA A 37 -24.34 5.95 2.48
CA ALA A 37 -24.98 4.76 1.94
C ALA A 37 -24.22 4.18 0.74
N ALA A 38 -23.67 5.03 -0.13
CA ALA A 38 -22.88 4.59 -1.28
C ALA A 38 -21.53 3.98 -0.85
N VAL A 39 -20.85 4.58 0.13
CA VAL A 39 -19.63 4.03 0.73
C VAL A 39 -19.91 2.69 1.40
N LEU A 40 -20.99 2.58 2.18
CA LEU A 40 -21.40 1.34 2.82
C LEU A 40 -21.72 0.24 1.79
N ALA A 41 -22.44 0.57 0.71
CA ALA A 41 -22.74 -0.36 -0.36
C ALA A 41 -21.47 -0.83 -1.09
N ALA A 42 -20.50 0.07 -1.31
CA ALA A 42 -19.20 -0.29 -1.87
C ALA A 42 -18.41 -1.21 -0.92
N ALA A 43 -18.41 -0.92 0.38
CA ALA A 43 -17.77 -1.74 1.41
C ALA A 43 -18.39 -3.14 1.50
N LEU A 44 -19.72 -3.26 1.49
CA LEU A 44 -20.42 -4.55 1.49
C LEU A 44 -20.08 -5.39 0.25
N ARG A 45 -19.92 -4.76 -0.93
CA ARG A 45 -19.44 -5.48 -2.12
C ARG A 45 -17.99 -5.90 -2.02
N GLY A 46 -17.14 -5.04 -1.44
CA GLY A 46 -15.76 -5.40 -1.12
C GLY A 46 -15.70 -6.64 -0.22
N LEU A 47 -16.60 -6.74 0.75
CA LEU A 47 -16.73 -7.91 1.62
C LEU A 47 -17.10 -9.19 0.85
N VAL A 48 -17.98 -9.12 -0.13
CA VAL A 48 -18.29 -10.27 -1.02
C VAL A 48 -17.03 -10.72 -1.76
N PHE A 49 -16.24 -9.79 -2.32
CA PHE A 49 -14.97 -10.14 -2.96
C PHE A 49 -13.96 -10.74 -1.98
N ALA A 50 -13.88 -10.21 -0.76
CA ALA A 50 -13.01 -10.74 0.28
C ALA A 50 -13.39 -12.18 0.68
N VAL A 51 -14.68 -12.49 0.77
CA VAL A 51 -15.17 -13.85 1.01
C VAL A 51 -14.81 -14.77 -0.15
N LEU A 52 -14.94 -14.31 -1.39
CA LEU A 52 -14.55 -15.09 -2.56
C LEU A 52 -13.04 -15.36 -2.59
N ILE A 53 -12.21 -14.35 -2.28
CA ILE A 53 -10.75 -14.47 -2.17
C ILE A 53 -10.39 -15.45 -1.05
N LEU A 54 -11.02 -15.31 0.12
CA LEU A 54 -10.77 -16.18 1.27
C LEU A 54 -11.09 -17.64 0.92
N THR A 55 -12.29 -17.88 0.39
CA THR A 55 -12.75 -19.24 0.06
C THR A 55 -11.89 -19.89 -1.02
N THR A 56 -11.54 -19.17 -2.09
CA THR A 56 -10.64 -19.72 -3.13
C THR A 56 -9.23 -19.98 -2.62
N LEU A 57 -8.65 -19.08 -1.85
CA LEU A 57 -7.30 -19.26 -1.30
C LEU A 57 -7.25 -20.35 -0.22
N LEU A 58 -8.30 -20.52 0.60
CA LEU A 58 -8.40 -21.63 1.55
C LEU A 58 -8.50 -22.98 0.84
N LEU A 59 -9.28 -23.07 -0.24
CA LEU A 59 -9.35 -24.29 -1.06
C LEU A 59 -7.98 -24.64 -1.66
N GLN A 60 -7.24 -23.64 -2.15
CA GLN A 60 -5.88 -23.83 -2.68
C GLN A 60 -4.90 -24.24 -1.58
N ALA A 61 -4.96 -23.61 -0.41
CA ALA A 61 -4.11 -23.95 0.73
C ALA A 61 -4.38 -25.38 1.22
N ALA A 62 -5.66 -25.77 1.33
CA ALA A 62 -6.06 -27.13 1.69
C ALA A 62 -5.57 -28.17 0.67
N ALA A 63 -5.67 -27.87 -0.63
CA ALA A 63 -5.17 -28.75 -1.69
C ALA A 63 -3.64 -28.88 -1.69
N ALA A 64 -2.93 -27.85 -1.24
CA ALA A 64 -1.47 -27.83 -1.15
C ALA A 64 -0.91 -28.33 0.21
N GLY A 65 -1.76 -28.56 1.22
CA GLY A 65 -1.33 -28.89 2.58
C GLY A 65 -0.70 -27.72 3.34
N GLU A 66 -0.95 -26.49 2.91
CA GLU A 66 -0.36 -25.26 3.44
C GLU A 66 -1.31 -24.54 4.43
N PRO A 67 -0.79 -23.71 5.36
CA PRO A 67 -1.63 -22.95 6.27
C PRO A 67 -2.46 -21.87 5.55
N GLY A 68 -3.71 -21.71 5.97
CA GLY A 68 -4.66 -20.72 5.40
C GLY A 68 -4.43 -19.27 5.81
N THR A 69 -3.29 -18.95 6.42
CA THR A 69 -2.96 -17.61 6.95
C THR A 69 -2.80 -16.56 5.85
N ALA A 70 -2.13 -16.89 4.74
CA ALA A 70 -2.01 -15.99 3.59
C ALA A 70 -3.40 -15.68 2.97
N ALA A 71 -4.33 -16.63 3.02
CA ALA A 71 -5.72 -16.43 2.60
C ALA A 71 -6.44 -15.41 3.49
N ALA A 72 -6.29 -15.54 4.81
CA ALA A 72 -6.86 -14.61 5.78
C ALA A 72 -6.30 -13.18 5.62
N ILE A 73 -4.98 -13.04 5.45
CA ILE A 73 -4.33 -11.74 5.23
C ILE A 73 -4.80 -11.12 3.91
N SER A 74 -4.81 -11.89 2.82
CA SER A 74 -5.28 -11.40 1.51
C SER A 74 -6.73 -10.94 1.57
N ALA A 75 -7.60 -11.68 2.27
CA ALA A 75 -9.00 -11.32 2.44
C ALA A 75 -9.13 -10.05 3.29
N GLY A 76 -8.39 -9.93 4.39
CA GLY A 76 -8.37 -8.74 5.24
C GLY A 76 -7.94 -7.48 4.47
N VAL A 77 -6.86 -7.57 3.69
CA VAL A 77 -6.42 -6.48 2.81
C VAL A 77 -7.51 -6.13 1.80
N ALA A 78 -8.14 -7.13 1.16
CA ALA A 78 -9.23 -6.88 0.21
C ALA A 78 -10.45 -6.17 0.83
N VAL A 79 -10.79 -6.44 2.10
CA VAL A 79 -11.85 -5.71 2.81
C VAL A 79 -11.47 -4.24 2.99
N VAL A 80 -10.27 -3.98 3.52
CA VAL A 80 -9.81 -2.61 3.82
C VAL A 80 -9.67 -1.80 2.53
N GLU A 81 -8.98 -2.36 1.54
CA GLU A 81 -8.76 -1.72 0.24
C GLU A 81 -10.06 -1.55 -0.53
N GLY A 82 -10.98 -2.52 -0.45
CA GLY A 82 -12.31 -2.43 -1.03
C GLY A 82 -13.11 -1.26 -0.44
N ALA A 83 -13.03 -1.04 0.87
CA ALA A 83 -13.68 0.10 1.52
C ALA A 83 -13.04 1.44 1.12
N LEU A 84 -11.71 1.53 1.14
CA LEU A 84 -10.96 2.75 0.80
C LEU A 84 -11.17 3.15 -0.67
N PHE A 85 -10.89 2.25 -1.62
CA PHE A 85 -11.05 2.52 -3.06
C PHE A 85 -12.52 2.68 -3.44
N GLY A 86 -13.43 1.92 -2.83
CA GLY A 86 -14.86 2.14 -2.98
C GLY A 86 -15.27 3.55 -2.57
N GLY A 87 -14.80 4.01 -1.42
CA GLY A 87 -15.03 5.36 -0.92
C GLY A 87 -14.43 6.45 -1.81
N MET A 88 -13.20 6.26 -2.29
CA MET A 88 -12.58 7.16 -3.28
C MET A 88 -13.42 7.24 -4.56
N GLY A 89 -13.93 6.11 -5.06
CA GLY A 89 -14.77 6.06 -6.25
C GLY A 89 -16.07 6.84 -6.08
N VAL A 90 -16.73 6.68 -4.92
CA VAL A 90 -17.92 7.46 -4.55
C VAL A 90 -17.57 8.95 -4.47
N ALA A 91 -16.48 9.31 -3.80
CA ALA A 91 -16.06 10.70 -3.63
C ALA A 91 -15.77 11.39 -4.97
N VAL A 92 -15.02 10.73 -5.86
CA VAL A 92 -14.71 11.25 -7.20
C VAL A 92 -16.00 11.46 -8.01
N ALA A 93 -16.96 10.54 -7.93
CA ALA A 93 -18.25 10.72 -8.59
C ALA A 93 -19.10 11.85 -7.97
N ALA A 94 -19.02 12.02 -6.65
CA ALA A 94 -19.70 13.06 -5.91
C ALA A 94 -19.17 14.48 -6.15
N LEU A 95 -17.98 14.64 -6.75
CA LEU A 95 -17.47 15.95 -7.20
C LEU A 95 -18.36 16.60 -8.27
N GLY A 96 -19.24 15.84 -8.94
CA GLY A 96 -20.24 16.39 -9.87
C GLY A 96 -19.65 16.88 -11.20
N TRP A 97 -18.51 16.33 -11.61
CA TRP A 97 -17.91 16.57 -12.91
C TRP A 97 -18.66 15.85 -14.05
N ARG A 98 -18.43 16.29 -15.29
CA ARG A 98 -18.93 15.56 -16.48
C ARG A 98 -18.48 14.10 -16.41
N ALA A 99 -19.38 13.18 -16.76
CA ALA A 99 -19.18 11.73 -16.60
C ALA A 99 -17.83 11.22 -17.16
N GLY A 100 -17.39 11.74 -18.31
CA GLY A 100 -16.08 11.40 -18.88
C GLY A 100 -14.91 11.81 -17.98
N ARG A 101 -14.90 13.04 -17.46
CA ARG A 101 -13.83 13.55 -16.59
C ARG A 101 -13.78 12.80 -15.26
N THR A 102 -14.93 12.47 -14.68
CA THR A 102 -15.02 11.65 -13.47
C THR A 102 -14.38 10.29 -13.66
N ARG A 103 -14.71 9.60 -14.78
CA ARG A 103 -14.12 8.28 -15.09
C ARG A 103 -12.62 8.36 -15.28
N VAL A 104 -12.13 9.36 -16.05
CA VAL A 104 -10.70 9.54 -16.27
C VAL A 104 -9.97 9.80 -14.96
N ALA A 105 -10.46 10.72 -14.13
CA ALA A 105 -9.85 11.04 -12.85
C ALA A 105 -9.85 9.84 -11.89
N GLY A 106 -10.95 9.10 -11.80
CA GLY A 106 -11.06 7.94 -10.94
C GLY A 106 -10.16 6.78 -11.37
N TRP A 107 -10.10 6.47 -12.66
CA TRP A 107 -9.19 5.45 -13.17
C TRP A 107 -7.72 5.88 -13.08
N ALA A 108 -7.41 7.14 -13.36
CA ALA A 108 -6.05 7.66 -13.20
C ALA A 108 -5.58 7.54 -11.75
N LEU A 109 -6.41 7.92 -10.77
CA LEU A 109 -6.10 7.77 -9.35
C LEU A 109 -5.91 6.29 -8.98
N ALA A 110 -6.83 5.42 -9.41
CA ALA A 110 -6.77 4.00 -9.07
C ALA A 110 -5.54 3.31 -9.67
N LEU A 111 -5.24 3.55 -10.95
CA LEU A 111 -4.05 3.01 -11.60
C LEU A 111 -2.77 3.59 -10.99
N PHE A 112 -2.78 4.86 -10.60
CA PHE A 112 -1.66 5.48 -9.90
C PHE A 112 -1.42 4.79 -8.56
N LEU A 113 -2.44 4.61 -7.71
CA LEU A 113 -2.25 3.95 -6.41
C LEU A 113 -1.84 2.47 -6.55
N VAL A 114 -2.44 1.74 -7.50
CA VAL A 114 -2.17 0.30 -7.68
C VAL A 114 -0.78 0.04 -8.25
N ALA A 115 -0.36 0.75 -9.30
CA ALA A 115 0.88 0.47 -10.02
C ALA A 115 1.77 1.71 -10.20
N GLY A 116 1.16 2.88 -10.41
CA GLY A 116 1.91 4.12 -10.64
C GLY A 116 2.75 4.56 -9.45
N SER A 117 2.36 4.23 -8.23
CA SER A 117 3.06 4.53 -6.98
C SER A 117 4.39 3.76 -6.90
N VAL A 118 4.36 2.49 -7.29
CA VAL A 118 5.55 1.63 -7.43
C VAL A 118 6.45 2.13 -8.55
N ALA A 119 5.87 2.45 -9.71
CA ALA A 119 6.64 3.00 -10.83
C ALA A 119 7.29 4.36 -10.50
N ALA A 120 6.55 5.26 -9.85
CA ALA A 120 7.04 6.56 -9.41
C ALA A 120 8.21 6.41 -8.43
N ALA A 121 8.11 5.47 -7.49
CA ALA A 121 9.21 5.17 -6.58
C ALA A 121 10.44 4.67 -7.32
N ALA A 122 10.28 3.77 -8.29
CA ALA A 122 11.37 3.28 -9.13
C ALA A 122 12.05 4.43 -9.92
N PHE A 123 11.27 5.36 -10.49
CA PHE A 123 11.80 6.53 -11.18
C PHE A 123 12.48 7.54 -10.26
N LEU A 124 12.14 7.56 -8.96
CA LEU A 124 12.74 8.43 -7.96
C LEU A 124 14.00 7.84 -7.31
N VAL A 125 14.33 6.55 -7.55
CA VAL A 125 15.55 5.91 -7.02
C VAL A 125 16.82 6.71 -7.35
N PRO A 126 17.04 7.21 -8.59
CA PRO A 126 18.23 8.01 -8.89
C PRO A 126 18.26 9.33 -8.11
N ALA A 127 17.11 9.91 -7.77
CA ALA A 127 17.03 11.18 -7.06
C ALA A 127 17.37 11.05 -5.55
N VAL A 128 17.33 9.82 -5.01
CA VAL A 128 17.73 9.55 -3.62
C VAL A 128 19.14 8.98 -3.51
N ARG A 129 19.92 9.01 -4.60
CA ARG A 129 21.33 8.65 -4.59
C ARG A 129 22.15 9.74 -3.89
N THR A 130 22.97 9.33 -2.93
CA THR A 130 23.96 10.18 -2.27
C THR A 130 25.31 9.47 -2.23
N GLU A 131 26.39 10.21 -2.47
CA GLU A 131 27.75 9.67 -2.29
C GLU A 131 28.17 9.91 -0.85
N GLU A 132 28.40 8.84 -0.10
CA GLU A 132 28.69 8.89 1.32
C GLU A 132 29.92 8.04 1.65
N PRO A 133 30.73 8.47 2.64
CA PRO A 133 31.88 7.69 3.07
C PRO A 133 31.39 6.44 3.79
N VAL A 134 31.90 5.30 3.34
CA VAL A 134 31.59 3.98 3.91
C VAL A 134 32.79 3.45 4.70
N THR A 135 32.49 2.80 5.81
CA THR A 135 33.47 2.13 6.65
C THR A 135 33.22 0.62 6.62
N VAL A 136 34.25 -0.16 6.96
CA VAL A 136 34.11 -1.63 6.97
C VAL A 136 33.36 -2.06 8.23
N ALA A 137 32.37 -2.94 8.05
CA ALA A 137 31.72 -3.64 9.14
C ALA A 137 32.67 -4.69 9.73
N LEU A 138 32.94 -4.57 11.02
CA LEU A 138 33.77 -5.45 11.85
C LEU A 138 32.86 -6.24 12.80
N ASN A 139 33.36 -7.36 13.34
CA ASN A 139 32.65 -8.16 14.34
C ASN A 139 31.21 -8.54 13.94
N ILE A 140 31.03 -9.01 12.70
CA ILE A 140 29.72 -9.38 12.15
C ILE A 140 29.19 -10.64 12.85
N GLU A 141 28.14 -10.48 13.64
CA GLU A 141 27.34 -11.58 14.16
C GLU A 141 26.24 -11.95 13.15
N ARG A 142 26.12 -13.25 12.86
CA ARG A 142 25.08 -13.76 11.95
C ARG A 142 24.10 -14.67 12.69
N ALA A 143 22.83 -14.51 12.37
CA ALA A 143 21.77 -15.40 12.81
C ALA A 143 21.88 -16.76 12.09
N PRO A 144 21.18 -17.80 12.59
CA PRO A 144 21.15 -19.12 11.96
C PRO A 144 20.66 -19.13 10.50
N ASP A 145 19.91 -18.10 10.11
CA ASP A 145 19.41 -17.88 8.74
C ASP A 145 20.43 -17.14 7.83
N GLY A 146 21.62 -16.83 8.35
CA GLY A 146 22.68 -16.13 7.64
C GLY A 146 22.53 -14.61 7.61
N SER A 147 21.45 -14.05 8.19
CA SER A 147 21.26 -12.60 8.27
C SER A 147 22.20 -11.96 9.29
N THR A 148 22.61 -10.72 9.04
CA THR A 148 23.50 -9.99 9.95
C THR A 148 22.69 -9.42 11.12
N VAL A 149 23.10 -9.71 12.35
CA VAL A 149 22.38 -9.38 13.59
C VAL A 149 23.04 -8.21 14.31
N ALA A 150 24.36 -8.25 14.44
CA ALA A 150 25.16 -7.19 15.06
C ALA A 150 26.47 -7.02 14.30
N TYR A 151 27.01 -5.81 14.32
CA TYR A 151 28.30 -5.46 13.73
C TYR A 151 28.76 -4.11 14.29
N GLU A 152 30.06 -3.90 14.30
CA GLU A 152 30.69 -2.62 14.64
C GLU A 152 31.20 -1.97 13.36
N CYS A 153 31.22 -0.64 13.32
CA CYS A 153 31.76 0.08 12.16
C CYS A 153 33.18 0.54 12.46
N SER A 154 34.10 0.29 11.53
CA SER A 154 35.46 0.82 11.59
C SER A 154 35.43 2.36 11.65
N ALA A 155 36.31 2.96 12.46
CA ALA A 155 36.53 4.41 12.49
C ALA A 155 37.28 4.93 11.25
N VAL A 156 37.84 4.03 10.44
CA VAL A 156 38.61 4.36 9.23
C VAL A 156 37.70 4.26 8.01
N SER A 157 37.49 5.40 7.32
CA SER A 157 36.80 5.45 6.03
C SER A 157 37.61 4.70 4.98
N VAL A 158 36.99 3.74 4.30
CA VAL A 158 37.66 2.89 3.30
C VAL A 158 37.39 3.37 1.87
N GLY A 159 36.39 4.25 1.70
CA GLY A 159 36.12 4.94 0.43
C GLY A 159 34.78 5.67 0.46
N VAL A 160 34.38 6.21 -0.68
CA VAL A 160 33.03 6.72 -0.96
C VAL A 160 32.26 5.67 -1.75
N ALA A 161 31.01 5.42 -1.36
CA ALA A 161 30.10 4.55 -2.09
C ALA A 161 28.79 5.26 -2.41
N GLU A 162 28.13 4.81 -3.48
CA GLU A 162 26.77 5.23 -3.78
C GLU A 162 25.81 4.60 -2.77
N VAL A 163 25.21 5.45 -1.94
CA VAL A 163 24.17 5.05 -0.98
C VAL A 163 22.83 5.52 -1.51
N TYR A 164 21.89 4.60 -1.67
CA TYR A 164 20.52 4.92 -2.05
C TYR A 164 19.69 5.12 -0.78
N ARG A 165 19.24 6.35 -0.56
CA ARG A 165 18.41 6.76 0.58
C ARG A 165 16.94 6.41 0.34
N THR A 166 16.67 5.13 0.08
CA THR A 166 15.34 4.62 -0.30
C THR A 166 14.27 4.87 0.75
N GLU A 167 14.64 5.05 2.02
CA GLU A 167 13.74 5.44 3.11
C GLU A 167 12.91 6.70 2.78
N ARG A 168 13.44 7.58 1.91
CA ARG A 168 12.78 8.83 1.50
C ARG A 168 11.65 8.65 0.50
N VAL A 169 11.63 7.52 -0.22
CA VAL A 169 10.67 7.26 -1.32
C VAL A 169 9.82 6.02 -1.08
N MET A 170 10.17 5.17 -0.12
CA MET A 170 9.49 3.91 0.15
C MET A 170 8.05 4.04 0.66
N TRP A 171 7.64 5.23 1.12
CA TRP A 171 6.25 5.52 1.44
C TRP A 171 5.33 5.51 0.19
N LEU A 172 5.87 5.75 -1.01
CA LEU A 172 5.12 5.69 -2.27
C LEU A 172 4.63 4.27 -2.60
N PRO A 173 5.51 3.25 -2.75
CA PRO A 173 5.07 1.91 -3.11
C PRO A 173 4.19 1.29 -2.02
N ALA A 174 4.34 1.72 -0.76
CA ALA A 174 3.47 1.28 0.34
C ALA A 174 1.98 1.61 0.13
N ALA A 175 1.66 2.60 -0.71
CA ALA A 175 0.29 2.91 -1.09
C ALA A 175 -0.36 1.89 -2.04
N SER A 176 0.42 0.94 -2.60
CA SER A 176 -0.09 -0.09 -3.49
C SER A 176 -0.71 -1.25 -2.70
N PRO A 177 -1.95 -1.67 -3.00
CA PRO A 177 -2.60 -2.82 -2.35
C PRO A 177 -1.79 -4.11 -2.45
N SER A 178 -1.07 -4.29 -3.56
CA SER A 178 -0.22 -5.47 -3.77
C SER A 178 1.02 -5.45 -2.89
N VAL A 179 1.66 -4.29 -2.73
CA VAL A 179 2.81 -4.13 -1.83
C VAL A 179 2.36 -4.30 -0.38
N LEU A 180 1.22 -3.72 -0.01
CA LEU A 180 0.63 -3.85 1.31
C LEU A 180 0.40 -5.32 1.70
N PHE A 181 -0.16 -6.11 0.76
CA PHE A 181 -0.32 -7.55 0.95
C PHE A 181 1.03 -8.26 1.14
N VAL A 182 2.04 -7.97 0.32
CA VAL A 182 3.37 -8.59 0.43
C VAL A 182 4.00 -8.31 1.80
N MET A 183 3.91 -7.06 2.27
CA MET A 183 4.43 -6.67 3.59
C MET A 183 3.74 -7.43 4.71
N LEU A 184 2.40 -7.43 4.74
CA LEU A 184 1.63 -8.08 5.80
C LEU A 184 1.75 -9.61 5.78
N ALA A 185 1.75 -10.23 4.60
CA ALA A 185 1.87 -11.68 4.46
C ALA A 185 3.29 -12.18 4.81
N GLY A 186 4.30 -11.38 4.47
CA GLY A 186 5.70 -11.65 4.80
C GLY A 186 5.98 -11.57 6.30
N ASP A 187 5.49 -10.52 6.97
CA ASP A 187 5.64 -10.32 8.42
C ASP A 187 4.98 -11.43 9.25
N ALA A 188 3.84 -11.95 8.80
CA ALA A 188 3.18 -13.06 9.46
C ALA A 188 3.97 -14.38 9.37
N GLY A 189 5.08 -14.44 8.62
CA GLY A 189 5.89 -15.65 8.40
C GLY A 189 5.27 -16.63 7.40
N THR A 190 4.19 -16.22 6.72
CA THR A 190 3.22 -17.10 6.05
C THR A 190 3.34 -17.11 4.52
N GLY A 191 4.35 -16.42 3.99
CA GLY A 191 4.71 -16.47 2.58
C GLY A 191 5.60 -17.66 2.23
N ALA A 192 5.40 -18.24 1.04
CA ALA A 192 6.45 -18.99 0.35
C ALA A 192 7.74 -18.14 0.32
N GLY A 193 8.92 -18.77 0.27
CA GLY A 193 10.22 -18.08 0.47
C GLY A 193 10.37 -16.74 -0.28
N LEU A 194 9.75 -16.61 -1.46
CA LEU A 194 9.69 -15.38 -2.24
C LEU A 194 8.91 -14.21 -1.59
N ILE A 195 7.74 -14.45 -0.97
CA ILE A 195 6.96 -13.37 -0.35
C ILE A 195 7.70 -12.84 0.88
N ARG A 196 8.31 -13.74 1.66
CA ARG A 196 9.13 -13.39 2.83
C ARG A 196 10.41 -12.64 2.42
N SER A 197 11.06 -13.03 1.32
CA SER A 197 12.23 -12.30 0.83
C SER A 197 11.86 -10.93 0.30
N LEU A 198 10.72 -10.80 -0.41
CA LEU A 198 10.25 -9.51 -0.89
C LEU A 198 9.85 -8.58 0.25
N SER A 199 9.15 -9.08 1.29
CA SER A 199 8.83 -8.25 2.46
C SER A 199 10.09 -7.78 3.20
N ALA A 200 11.07 -8.66 3.38
CA ALA A 200 12.36 -8.30 3.96
C ALA A 200 13.08 -7.23 3.13
N ALA A 201 13.12 -7.38 1.80
CA ALA A 201 13.75 -6.41 0.91
C ALA A 201 13.04 -5.05 0.93
N PHE A 202 11.71 -5.02 0.97
CA PHE A 202 10.96 -3.77 1.13
C PHE A 202 11.23 -3.12 2.49
N GLN A 203 11.35 -3.91 3.56
CA GLN A 203 11.63 -3.36 4.89
C GLN A 203 13.08 -2.84 4.99
N GLU A 204 14.05 -3.54 4.41
CA GLU A 204 15.44 -3.06 4.32
C GLU A 204 15.55 -1.76 3.49
N ALA A 205 14.78 -1.67 2.40
CA ALA A 205 14.70 -0.43 1.63
C ALA A 205 14.03 0.70 2.41
N ALA A 206 13.01 0.41 3.22
CA ALA A 206 12.34 1.40 4.06
C ALA A 206 13.21 1.90 5.21
N ASP A 207 14.01 1.02 5.80
CA ASP A 207 14.93 1.36 6.89
C ASP A 207 16.25 1.95 6.37
N GLY A 208 16.48 1.92 5.04
CA GLY A 208 17.72 2.40 4.42
C GLY A 208 18.95 1.63 4.89
N THR A 209 18.80 0.32 5.15
CA THR A 209 19.83 -0.58 5.70
C THR A 209 20.56 -1.40 4.62
N GLN A 210 20.45 -0.97 3.36
CA GLN A 210 21.13 -1.60 2.22
C GLN A 210 22.66 -1.57 2.35
N VAL A 211 23.20 -0.62 3.13
CA VAL A 211 24.61 -0.49 3.47
C VAL A 211 24.74 -0.48 4.99
N LEU A 212 25.56 -1.39 5.53
CA LEU A 212 25.69 -1.63 6.97
C LEU A 212 26.34 -0.44 7.71
N CYS A 213 27.44 0.09 7.18
CA CYS A 213 28.21 1.15 7.83
C CYS A 213 28.33 2.38 6.94
N VAL A 214 27.74 3.48 7.39
CA VAL A 214 27.75 4.77 6.70
C VAL A 214 28.19 5.84 7.70
N ASN A 215 29.17 6.68 7.33
CA ASN A 215 29.76 7.69 8.23
C ASN A 215 30.32 7.13 9.55
N GLY A 216 30.68 5.84 9.61
CA GLY A 216 31.19 5.21 10.84
C GLY A 216 30.11 4.83 11.86
N GLU A 217 28.83 5.03 11.55
CA GLU A 217 27.71 4.64 12.41
C GLU A 217 27.07 3.33 11.92
N PRO A 218 26.75 2.39 12.83
CA PRO A 218 26.04 1.17 12.48
C PRO A 218 24.57 1.46 12.19
N ARG A 219 24.09 1.07 11.00
CA ARG A 219 22.67 1.06 10.64
C ARG A 219 22.05 -0.26 11.12
N SER A 220 21.95 -0.47 12.44
CA SER A 220 21.46 -1.74 12.98
C SER A 220 19.95 -1.92 12.73
N ARG A 221 19.51 -3.19 12.60
CA ARG A 221 18.09 -3.60 12.49
C ARG A 221 17.27 -3.32 13.77
N ASP A 222 17.91 -2.83 14.83
CA ASP A 222 17.30 -2.42 16.10
C ASP A 222 16.89 -0.94 16.11
N ALA A 223 17.24 -0.17 15.07
CA ALA A 223 16.67 1.15 14.85
C ALA A 223 15.14 1.05 14.72
N GLN A 224 14.42 2.05 15.25
CA GLN A 224 12.96 2.08 15.28
C GLN A 224 12.38 1.91 13.87
N ARG A 225 11.87 0.69 13.57
CA ARG A 225 11.34 0.34 12.24
C ARG A 225 10.09 1.14 11.95
N MET A 226 10.00 1.74 10.76
CA MET A 226 8.75 2.30 10.29
C MET A 226 7.82 1.17 9.83
N PRO A 227 6.60 1.05 10.39
CA PRO A 227 5.64 0.05 9.95
C PRO A 227 5.06 0.46 8.58
N MET A 228 5.72 0.08 7.49
CA MET A 228 5.39 0.55 6.14
C MET A 228 3.98 0.20 5.69
N ALA A 229 3.46 -0.97 6.11
CA ALA A 229 2.07 -1.31 5.86
C ALA A 229 1.10 -0.31 6.51
N ALA A 230 1.40 0.16 7.73
CA ALA A 230 0.58 1.18 8.38
C ALA A 230 0.71 2.55 7.67
N VAL A 231 1.91 2.92 7.23
CA VAL A 231 2.13 4.15 6.43
C VAL A 231 1.31 4.12 5.14
N GLY A 232 1.31 3.00 4.43
CA GLY A 232 0.51 2.79 3.22
C GLY A 232 -0.99 2.98 3.45
N LEU A 233 -1.54 2.31 4.47
CA LEU A 233 -2.95 2.44 4.86
C LEU A 233 -3.31 3.87 5.25
N LEU A 234 -2.46 4.54 6.04
CA LEU A 234 -2.69 5.91 6.46
C LEU A 234 -2.71 6.87 5.28
N LEU A 235 -1.83 6.68 4.30
CA LEU A 235 -1.80 7.51 3.09
C LEU A 235 -3.06 7.30 2.25
N GLN A 236 -3.49 6.06 2.04
CA GLN A 236 -4.74 5.77 1.33
C GLN A 236 -5.96 6.33 2.08
N ALA A 237 -6.00 6.20 3.40
CA ALA A 237 -7.07 6.77 4.23
C ALA A 237 -7.10 8.29 4.17
N ALA A 238 -5.93 8.95 4.19
CA ALA A 238 -5.81 10.40 4.05
C ALA A 238 -6.33 10.87 2.68
N VAL A 239 -5.97 10.17 1.59
CA VAL A 239 -6.47 10.46 0.24
C VAL A 239 -7.99 10.27 0.16
N ALA A 240 -8.51 9.16 0.68
CA ALA A 240 -9.94 8.90 0.71
C ALA A 240 -10.70 9.97 1.51
N GLY A 241 -10.20 10.32 2.69
CA GLY A 241 -10.77 11.36 3.55
C GLY A 241 -10.78 12.73 2.88
N ALA A 242 -9.66 13.14 2.27
CA ALA A 242 -9.57 14.41 1.54
C ALA A 242 -10.56 14.48 0.36
N LEU A 243 -10.71 13.39 -0.40
CA LEU A 243 -11.67 13.30 -1.49
C LEU A 243 -13.11 13.39 -0.99
N LEU A 244 -13.44 12.68 0.09
CA LEU A 244 -14.78 12.71 0.69
C LEU A 244 -15.09 14.13 1.21
N LEU A 245 -14.18 14.76 1.94
CA LEU A 245 -14.33 16.16 2.38
C LEU A 245 -14.53 17.12 1.20
N GLY A 246 -13.75 16.94 0.13
CA GLY A 246 -13.91 17.71 -1.11
C GLY A 246 -15.27 17.50 -1.76
N ALA A 247 -15.77 16.27 -1.79
CA ALA A 247 -17.10 15.93 -2.29
C ALA A 247 -18.22 16.54 -1.45
N HIS A 248 -18.11 16.50 -0.12
CA HIS A 248 -19.05 17.16 0.81
C HIS A 248 -19.07 18.67 0.58
N ALA A 249 -17.90 19.31 0.54
CA ALA A 249 -17.80 20.75 0.27
C ALA A 249 -18.32 21.15 -1.12
N ALA A 250 -18.17 20.29 -2.12
CA ALA A 250 -18.72 20.51 -3.46
C ALA A 250 -20.26 20.35 -3.48
N ALA A 251 -20.80 19.37 -2.74
CA ALA A 251 -22.23 19.16 -2.62
C ALA A 251 -22.92 20.31 -1.87
N ASP A 252 -22.34 20.78 -0.76
CA ASP A 252 -22.86 21.91 0.01
C ASP A 252 -22.85 23.22 -0.81
N ARG A 253 -21.76 23.50 -1.53
CA ARG A 253 -21.70 24.64 -2.46
C ARG A 253 -22.81 24.62 -3.50
N ARG A 254 -23.10 23.46 -4.09
CA ARG A 254 -24.20 23.31 -5.07
C ARG A 254 -25.59 23.55 -4.46
N ARG A 255 -25.78 23.19 -3.19
CA ARG A 255 -27.04 23.46 -2.47
C ARG A 255 -27.25 24.94 -2.21
N ARG A 256 -26.19 25.66 -1.85
CA ARG A 256 -26.26 27.11 -1.61
C ARG A 256 -26.46 27.92 -2.89
N SER A 257 -26.06 27.39 -4.04
CA SER A 257 -26.19 28.05 -5.34
C SER A 257 -27.46 27.70 -6.12
N ALA A 258 -28.29 26.77 -5.61
CA ALA A 258 -29.54 26.32 -6.22
C ALA A 258 -30.73 26.95 -5.49
#